data_AF-A0A7S0RFT5-F1
#
_entry.id   AF-A0A7S0RFT5-F1
#
_cell.length_a   1.000
_cell.length_b   1.000
_cell.length_c   1.000
_cell.angle_alpha   90.00
_cell.angle_beta   90.00
_cell.angle_gamma   90.00
#
_symmetry.space_group_name_H-M   'P 1'
#
loop_
_entity.id
_entity.type
_entity.pdbx_description
1 polymer ?
#
loop_
_entity_poly.entity_id
_entity_poly.type
_entity_poly.pdbx_seq_one_letter_code
_entity_poly.pdbx_strand_id
1 'polypeptide(L)'
;MDPTAVIGVLIQAQKQAEELLNAVRGAKHKKSVWYSFCKELGDHVAAIVPLLDAVLEEVKGGGHSRATTDAIEDALNSLDASVQEGTKLILQCQDSSAFRLYFRGSELREKFRQVAERIARCLRVLPLAALRSTIATEKNVADISRQLEHARFELSEEDHALLQATNHAIGQQGQRSEAQHDNVMSLLQQFEKRLDMKVADMRTELRANAGDDAVDLGAKEEKFMSQIATLLQSDSACSMG
;
A
#
# COMPACT_ATOMS: atom_id res chain seq x y z
N MET A 1 1.11 5.20 -38.06
CA MET A 1 0.14 4.76 -37.03
C MET A 1 -0.66 5.98 -36.60
N ASP A 2 -1.89 5.79 -36.16
CA ASP A 2 -2.84 6.88 -35.88
C ASP A 2 -2.51 7.54 -34.53
N PRO A 3 -2.14 8.85 -34.49
CA PRO A 3 -1.91 9.59 -33.24
C PRO A 3 -3.07 9.47 -32.24
N THR A 4 -4.28 9.18 -32.75
CA THR A 4 -5.49 8.95 -31.96
C THR A 4 -5.36 7.77 -31.00
N ALA A 5 -4.59 6.72 -31.34
CA ALA A 5 -4.39 5.57 -30.46
C ALA A 5 -3.60 5.93 -29.19
N VAL A 6 -2.47 6.63 -29.34
CA VAL A 6 -1.64 7.07 -28.20
C VAL A 6 -2.35 8.11 -27.35
N ILE A 7 -3.11 9.01 -27.97
CA ILE A 7 -3.99 9.94 -27.25
C ILE A 7 -4.99 9.16 -26.38
N GLY A 8 -5.59 8.09 -26.91
CA GLY A 8 -6.50 7.23 -26.14
C GLY A 8 -5.82 6.58 -24.92
N VAL A 9 -4.60 6.07 -25.09
CA VAL A 9 -3.82 5.46 -24.00
C VAL A 9 -3.44 6.51 -22.94
N LEU A 10 -3.07 7.73 -23.35
CA LEU A 10 -2.78 8.83 -22.42
C LEU A 10 -3.98 9.19 -21.56
N ILE A 11 -5.15 9.38 -22.19
CA ILE A 11 -6.39 9.69 -21.47
C ILE A 11 -6.73 8.57 -20.48
N GLN A 12 -6.51 7.31 -20.87
CA GLN A 12 -6.73 6.17 -20.00
C GLN A 12 -5.78 6.16 -18.80
N ALA A 13 -4.47 6.39 -19.02
CA ALA A 13 -3.48 6.47 -17.95
C ALA A 13 -3.79 7.63 -16.96
N GLN A 14 -4.24 8.78 -17.46
CA GLN A 14 -4.69 9.90 -16.62
C GLN A 14 -5.88 9.51 -15.75
N LYS A 15 -6.89 8.89 -16.36
CA LYS A 15 -8.07 8.39 -15.65
C LYS A 15 -7.69 7.40 -14.55
N GLN A 16 -6.76 6.47 -14.82
CA GLN A 16 -6.29 5.53 -13.80
C GLN A 16 -5.52 6.21 -12.67
N ALA A 17 -4.70 7.22 -12.98
CA ALA A 17 -4.04 8.02 -11.96
C ALA A 17 -5.06 8.74 -11.06
N GLU A 18 -6.11 9.33 -11.64
CA GLU A 18 -7.20 9.94 -10.88
C GLU A 18 -7.98 8.93 -10.02
N GLU A 19 -8.26 7.73 -10.56
CA GLU A 19 -8.91 6.65 -9.81
C GLU A 19 -8.09 6.24 -8.59
N LEU A 20 -6.77 6.12 -8.74
CA LEU A 20 -5.86 5.86 -7.62
C LEU A 20 -5.96 6.96 -6.56
N LEU A 21 -5.86 8.23 -6.98
CA LEU A 21 -5.94 9.38 -6.07
C LEU A 21 -7.28 9.43 -5.33
N ASN A 22 -8.37 9.11 -6.02
CA ASN A 22 -9.70 9.03 -5.43
C ASN A 22 -9.80 7.88 -4.42
N ALA A 23 -9.19 6.72 -4.72
CA ALA A 23 -9.08 5.63 -3.75
C ALA A 23 -8.33 6.09 -2.49
N VAL A 24 -7.19 6.75 -2.61
CA VAL A 24 -6.44 7.29 -1.45
C VAL A 24 -7.28 8.29 -0.65
N ARG A 25 -7.98 9.22 -1.31
CA ARG A 25 -8.83 10.22 -0.64
C ARG A 25 -10.00 9.59 0.10
N GLY A 26 -10.59 8.54 -0.48
CA GLY A 26 -11.71 7.76 0.04
C GLY A 26 -11.35 6.75 1.13
N ALA A 27 -10.07 6.63 1.50
CA ALA A 27 -9.64 5.64 2.49
C ALA A 27 -10.39 5.79 3.83
N LYS A 28 -11.02 4.69 4.27
CA LYS A 28 -11.79 4.62 5.51
C LYS A 28 -10.91 4.71 6.76
N HIS A 29 -9.71 4.10 6.71
CA HIS A 29 -8.81 3.97 7.84
C HIS A 29 -7.63 4.95 7.76
N LYS A 30 -7.89 6.27 7.72
CA LYS A 30 -6.83 7.30 7.59
C LYS A 30 -5.83 7.34 8.75
N LYS A 31 -6.20 6.77 9.90
CA LYS A 31 -5.32 6.62 11.08
C LYS A 31 -4.58 5.29 11.09
N SER A 32 -4.88 4.37 10.16
CA SER A 32 -4.15 3.12 10.06
C SER A 32 -2.72 3.38 9.62
N VAL A 33 -1.82 2.53 10.09
CA VAL A 33 -0.40 2.58 9.74
C VAL A 33 -0.20 2.50 8.21
N TRP A 34 -1.09 1.81 7.52
CA TRP A 34 -1.04 1.53 6.07
C TRP A 34 -1.57 2.67 5.21
N TYR A 35 -2.31 3.60 5.81
CA TYR A 35 -2.72 4.82 5.11
C TYR A 35 -1.50 5.67 4.73
N SER A 36 -0.44 5.66 5.53
CA SER A 36 0.80 6.35 5.20
C SER A 36 1.39 5.87 3.86
N PHE A 37 1.32 4.56 3.57
CA PHE A 37 1.83 3.99 2.33
C PHE A 37 0.92 4.30 1.14
N CYS A 38 -0.39 4.21 1.36
CA CYS A 38 -1.39 4.63 0.37
C CYS A 38 -1.19 6.11 0.01
N LYS A 39 -0.92 6.95 1.01
CA LYS A 39 -0.67 8.37 0.84
C LYS A 39 0.65 8.63 0.11
N GLU A 40 1.74 8.00 0.51
CA GLU A 40 3.05 8.14 -0.16
C GLU A 40 2.96 7.77 -1.65
N LEU A 41 2.33 6.64 -1.99
CA LEU A 41 2.09 6.27 -3.39
C LEU A 41 1.19 7.29 -4.10
N GLY A 42 0.13 7.75 -3.43
CA GLY A 42 -0.77 8.78 -3.95
C GLY A 42 -0.07 10.11 -4.22
N ASP A 43 0.82 10.55 -3.34
CA ASP A 43 1.59 11.79 -3.49
C ASP A 43 2.52 11.70 -4.71
N HIS A 44 3.15 10.54 -4.95
CA HIS A 44 3.94 10.32 -6.17
C HIS A 44 3.08 10.29 -7.43
N VAL A 45 1.93 9.62 -7.41
CA VAL A 45 1.02 9.57 -8.56
C VAL A 45 0.44 10.96 -8.87
N ALA A 46 0.16 11.76 -7.85
CA ALA A 46 -0.28 13.15 -8.03
C ALA A 46 0.76 14.00 -8.77
N ALA A 47 2.06 13.75 -8.53
CA ALA A 47 3.14 14.42 -9.23
C ALA A 47 3.28 13.97 -10.71
N ILE A 48 2.74 12.80 -11.07
CA ILE A 48 2.76 12.26 -12.44
C ILE A 48 1.65 12.86 -13.30
N VAL A 49 0.49 13.22 -12.73
CA VAL A 49 -0.64 13.74 -13.51
C VAL A 49 -0.27 14.93 -14.42
N PRO A 50 0.41 15.98 -13.93
CA PRO A 50 0.83 17.10 -14.78
C PRO A 50 1.83 16.69 -15.88
N LEU A 51 2.60 15.62 -15.67
CA LEU A 51 3.51 15.09 -16.70
C LEU A 51 2.73 14.43 -17.83
N LEU A 52 1.66 13.68 -17.51
CA LEU A 52 0.79 13.08 -18.51
C LEU A 52 0.08 14.14 -19.35
N ASP A 53 -0.35 15.25 -18.74
CA ASP A 53 -0.90 16.40 -19.46
C ASP A 53 0.12 17.01 -20.44
N ALA A 54 1.36 17.21 -19.99
CA ALA A 54 2.42 17.74 -20.84
C ALA A 54 2.73 16.79 -22.02
N VAL A 55 2.80 15.48 -21.78
CA VAL A 55 3.02 14.48 -22.85
C VAL A 55 1.84 14.48 -23.82
N LEU A 56 0.61 14.64 -23.34
CA LEU A 56 -0.59 14.72 -24.19
C LEU A 56 -0.58 15.92 -25.12
N GLU A 57 -0.22 17.09 -24.63
CA GLU A 57 -0.14 18.29 -25.46
C GLU A 57 0.97 18.19 -26.51
N GLU A 58 2.12 17.59 -26.16
CA GLU A 58 3.19 17.33 -27.14
C GLU A 58 2.74 16.34 -28.22
N VAL A 59 2.12 15.21 -27.83
CA VAL A 59 1.62 14.20 -28.79
C VAL A 59 0.56 14.79 -29.73
N LYS A 60 -0.33 15.67 -29.24
CA LYS A 60 -1.30 16.41 -30.07
C LYS A 60 -0.63 17.39 -31.03
N GLY A 61 0.49 17.99 -30.63
CA GLY A 61 1.29 18.90 -31.46
C GLY A 61 1.90 18.22 -32.70
N GLY A 62 2.05 16.91 -32.66
CA GLY A 62 2.46 16.10 -33.81
C GLY A 62 3.94 16.24 -34.17
N GLY A 63 4.36 15.58 -35.26
CA GLY A 63 5.74 15.62 -35.73
C GLY A 63 6.68 14.60 -35.06
N HIS A 64 6.13 13.60 -34.37
CA HIS A 64 6.90 12.49 -33.79
C HIS A 64 7.06 11.34 -34.78
N SER A 65 8.20 10.64 -34.68
CA SER A 65 8.44 9.44 -35.47
C SER A 65 7.56 8.29 -34.98
N ARG A 66 7.25 7.32 -35.85
CA ARG A 66 6.51 6.11 -35.47
C ARG A 66 7.17 5.38 -34.30
N ALA A 67 8.49 5.22 -34.33
CA ALA A 67 9.22 4.56 -33.25
C ALA A 67 9.07 5.30 -31.90
N THR A 68 8.98 6.62 -31.93
CA THR A 68 8.72 7.44 -30.75
C THR A 68 7.30 7.20 -30.23
N THR A 69 6.31 7.20 -31.11
CA THR A 69 4.90 6.94 -30.78
C THR A 69 4.71 5.56 -30.16
N ASP A 70 5.30 4.52 -30.75
CA ASP A 70 5.23 3.14 -30.25
C ASP A 70 5.88 3.02 -28.85
N ALA A 71 7.05 3.65 -28.64
CA ALA A 71 7.73 3.66 -27.35
C ALA A 71 6.94 4.41 -26.25
N ILE A 72 6.24 5.50 -26.61
CA ILE A 72 5.34 6.21 -25.70
C ILE A 72 4.17 5.31 -25.31
N GLU A 73 3.54 4.66 -26.30
CA GLU A 73 2.41 3.76 -26.07
C GLU A 73 2.78 2.62 -25.11
N ASP A 74 3.91 1.95 -25.34
CA ASP A 74 4.40 0.86 -24.48
C ASP A 74 4.67 1.32 -23.03
N ALA A 75 5.31 2.49 -22.88
CA ALA A 75 5.59 3.08 -21.58
C ALA A 75 4.31 3.43 -20.81
N LEU A 76 3.30 3.98 -21.51
CA LEU A 76 2.04 4.38 -20.91
C LEU A 76 1.14 3.19 -20.59
N ASN A 77 1.10 2.16 -21.42
CA ASN A 77 0.39 0.92 -21.10
C ASN A 77 1.00 0.24 -19.87
N SER A 78 2.33 0.27 -19.74
CA SER A 78 3.02 -0.25 -18.56
C SER A 78 2.74 0.59 -17.31
N LEU A 79 2.67 1.92 -17.46
CA LEU A 79 2.30 2.84 -16.39
C LEU A 79 0.86 2.61 -15.93
N ASP A 80 -0.09 2.51 -16.87
CA ASP A 80 -1.50 2.22 -16.63
C ASP A 80 -1.68 0.94 -15.80
N ALA A 81 -1.04 -0.15 -16.21
CA ALA A 81 -1.07 -1.41 -15.47
C ALA A 81 -0.49 -1.29 -14.05
N SER A 82 0.60 -0.55 -13.89
CA SER A 82 1.26 -0.34 -12.58
C SER A 82 0.39 0.51 -11.65
N VAL A 83 -0.25 1.55 -12.18
CA VAL A 83 -1.18 2.41 -11.44
C VAL A 83 -2.41 1.62 -11.03
N GLN A 84 -2.99 0.79 -11.92
CA GLN A 84 -4.10 -0.10 -11.58
C GLN A 84 -3.75 -1.09 -10.46
N GLU A 85 -2.55 -1.65 -10.48
CA GLU A 85 -2.06 -2.51 -9.40
C GLU A 85 -1.96 -1.75 -8.08
N GLY A 86 -1.43 -0.51 -8.11
CA GLY A 86 -1.43 0.41 -6.97
C GLY A 86 -2.84 0.67 -6.42
N THR A 87 -3.81 0.97 -7.29
CA THR A 87 -5.21 1.16 -6.90
C THR A 87 -5.77 -0.08 -6.22
N LYS A 88 -5.51 -1.28 -6.76
CA LYS A 88 -5.93 -2.55 -6.15
C LYS A 88 -5.32 -2.75 -4.77
N LEU A 89 -4.04 -2.44 -4.57
CA LEU A 89 -3.38 -2.51 -3.26
C LEU A 89 -4.03 -1.56 -2.25
N ILE A 90 -4.34 -0.34 -2.67
CA ILE A 90 -5.01 0.65 -1.83
C ILE A 90 -6.41 0.15 -1.43
N LEU A 91 -7.20 -0.37 -2.37
CA LEU A 91 -8.52 -0.94 -2.08
C LEU A 91 -8.42 -2.16 -1.15
N GLN A 92 -7.45 -3.05 -1.36
CA GLN A 92 -7.17 -4.15 -0.44
C GLN A 92 -6.84 -3.66 0.96
N CYS A 93 -6.12 -2.54 1.09
CA CYS A 93 -5.86 -1.91 2.38
C CYS A 93 -7.11 -1.32 3.02
N GLN A 94 -8.12 -0.93 2.24
CA GLN A 94 -9.37 -0.37 2.74
C GLN A 94 -10.39 -1.44 3.14
N ASP A 95 -10.36 -2.58 2.46
CA ASP A 95 -11.26 -3.71 2.74
C ASP A 95 -10.71 -4.63 3.84
N SER A 96 -9.42 -4.51 4.17
CA SER A 96 -8.80 -5.25 5.25
C SER A 96 -8.96 -4.54 6.58
N SER A 97 -9.16 -5.31 7.65
CA SER A 97 -9.12 -4.78 9.00
C SER A 97 -7.74 -4.23 9.34
N ALA A 98 -7.71 -3.21 10.19
CA ALA A 98 -6.45 -2.63 10.65
C ALA A 98 -5.52 -3.67 11.31
N PHE A 99 -6.11 -4.67 11.98
CA PHE A 99 -5.39 -5.79 12.56
C PHE A 99 -4.80 -6.73 11.50
N ARG A 100 -5.54 -7.10 10.43
CA ARG A 100 -5.01 -7.92 9.33
C ARG A 100 -3.84 -7.23 8.63
N LEU A 101 -3.98 -5.93 8.38
CA LEU A 101 -2.92 -5.17 7.73
C LEU A 101 -1.66 -5.15 8.57
N TYR A 102 -1.80 -5.09 9.89
CA TYR A 102 -0.70 -5.13 10.84
C TYR A 102 0.17 -6.39 10.69
N PHE A 103 -0.44 -7.57 10.55
CA PHE A 103 0.30 -8.84 10.40
C PHE A 103 0.86 -9.07 8.98
N ARG A 104 0.19 -8.55 7.95
CA ARG A 104 0.66 -8.64 6.54
C ARG A 104 1.61 -7.52 6.14
N GLY A 105 2.17 -6.83 7.12
CA GLY A 105 2.78 -5.55 6.89
C GLY A 105 4.03 -5.56 6.02
N SER A 106 4.90 -6.54 6.22
CA SER A 106 6.11 -6.71 5.39
C SER A 106 5.78 -7.06 3.94
N GLU A 107 4.76 -7.89 3.72
CA GLU A 107 4.32 -8.29 2.39
C GLU A 107 3.67 -7.09 1.65
N LEU A 108 2.80 -6.35 2.33
CA LEU A 108 2.17 -5.16 1.76
C LEU A 108 3.20 -4.08 1.43
N ARG A 109 4.13 -3.82 2.34
CA ARG A 109 5.25 -2.89 2.11
C ARG A 109 6.01 -3.23 0.83
N GLU A 110 6.37 -4.50 0.67
CA GLU A 110 7.10 -4.96 -0.51
C GLU A 110 6.29 -4.81 -1.80
N LYS A 111 4.96 -5.06 -1.76
CA LYS A 111 4.08 -4.82 -2.91
C LYS A 111 4.00 -3.34 -3.30
N PHE A 112 3.88 -2.43 -2.31
CA PHE A 112 3.91 -0.98 -2.56
C PHE A 112 5.24 -0.55 -3.18
N ARG A 113 6.37 -1.05 -2.66
CA ARG A 113 7.70 -0.81 -3.22
C ARG A 113 7.81 -1.26 -4.67
N GLN A 114 7.35 -2.48 -4.98
CA GLN A 114 7.39 -3.01 -6.35
C GLN A 114 6.55 -2.18 -7.32
N VAL A 115 5.37 -1.72 -6.90
CA VAL A 115 4.53 -0.83 -7.71
C VAL A 115 5.25 0.50 -7.95
N ALA A 116 5.81 1.11 -6.90
CA ALA A 116 6.55 2.37 -7.02
C ALA A 116 7.74 2.25 -7.98
N GLU A 117 8.53 1.17 -7.88
CA GLU A 117 9.66 0.91 -8.78
C GLU A 117 9.23 0.69 -10.23
N ARG A 118 8.10 0.01 -10.47
CA ARG A 118 7.54 -0.16 -11.82
C ARG A 118 7.11 1.17 -12.41
N ILE A 119 6.43 2.01 -11.63
CA ILE A 119 6.06 3.37 -12.04
C ILE A 119 7.32 4.19 -12.36
N ALA A 120 8.34 4.15 -11.50
CA ALA A 120 9.60 4.85 -11.71
C ALA A 120 10.28 4.44 -13.02
N ARG A 121 10.26 3.14 -13.34
CA ARG A 121 10.82 2.60 -14.58
C ARG A 121 10.05 3.08 -15.81
N CYS A 122 8.71 3.09 -15.75
CA CYS A 122 7.86 3.58 -16.84
C CYS A 122 8.16 5.06 -17.16
N LEU A 123 8.33 5.88 -16.12
CA LEU A 123 8.67 7.28 -16.28
C LEU A 123 10.03 7.51 -16.97
N ARG A 124 11.02 6.65 -16.73
CA ARG A 124 12.37 6.78 -17.33
C ARG A 124 12.45 6.40 -18.79
N VAL A 125 11.59 5.47 -19.21
CA VAL A 125 11.58 5.01 -20.61
C VAL A 125 10.79 5.95 -21.51
N LEU A 126 10.07 6.93 -20.94
CA LEU A 126 9.42 7.97 -21.73
C LEU A 126 10.48 8.74 -22.55
N PRO A 127 10.32 8.83 -23.88
CA PRO A 127 11.30 9.48 -24.74
C PRO A 127 11.14 11.01 -24.71
N LEU A 128 11.37 11.62 -23.55
CA LEU A 128 11.15 13.05 -23.27
C LEU A 128 11.87 13.98 -24.25
N ALA A 129 13.09 13.63 -24.66
CA ALA A 129 13.86 14.36 -25.66
C ALA A 129 13.18 14.34 -27.05
N ALA A 130 12.56 13.21 -27.42
CA ALA A 130 11.82 13.07 -28.68
C ALA A 130 10.42 13.72 -28.62
N LEU A 131 9.91 13.97 -27.41
CA LEU A 131 8.72 14.74 -27.11
C LEU A 131 8.99 16.24 -27.00
N ARG A 132 10.21 16.72 -27.31
CA ARG A 132 10.61 18.14 -27.20
C ARG A 132 10.29 18.74 -25.83
N SER A 133 10.27 17.91 -24.80
CA SER A 133 9.87 18.34 -23.46
C SER A 133 10.82 19.39 -22.92
N THR A 134 10.33 20.25 -22.03
CA THR A 134 11.18 21.26 -21.40
C THR A 134 12.19 20.60 -20.46
N ILE A 135 13.36 21.24 -20.26
CA ILE A 135 14.35 20.82 -19.25
C ILE A 135 13.70 20.70 -17.85
N ALA A 136 12.71 21.55 -17.55
CA ALA A 136 11.95 21.47 -16.30
C ALA A 136 11.14 20.15 -16.21
N THR A 137 10.50 19.73 -17.30
CA THR A 137 9.78 18.45 -17.39
C THR A 137 10.73 17.27 -17.21
N GLU A 138 11.88 17.28 -17.89
CA GLU A 138 12.90 16.22 -17.75
C GLU A 138 13.42 16.11 -16.32
N LYS A 139 13.70 17.25 -15.68
CA LYS A 139 14.12 17.30 -14.28
C LYS A 139 13.03 16.76 -13.35
N ASN A 140 11.77 17.17 -13.55
CA ASN A 140 10.65 16.70 -12.74
C ASN A 140 10.48 15.18 -12.86
N VAL A 141 10.57 14.63 -14.08
CA VAL A 141 10.52 13.18 -14.29
C VAL A 141 11.67 12.48 -13.57
N ALA A 142 12.90 12.98 -13.70
CA ALA A 142 14.06 12.41 -13.01
C ALA A 142 13.91 12.45 -11.47
N ASP A 143 13.41 13.55 -10.92
CA ASP A 143 13.20 13.72 -9.49
C ASP A 143 12.08 12.81 -8.97
N ILE A 144 10.94 12.71 -9.67
CA ILE A 144 9.84 11.80 -9.31
C ILE A 144 10.28 10.34 -9.40
N SER A 145 10.95 9.95 -10.49
CA SER A 145 11.49 8.59 -10.63
C SER A 145 12.50 8.24 -9.53
N ARG A 146 13.32 9.21 -9.09
CA ARG A 146 14.27 9.00 -7.98
C ARG A 146 13.53 8.83 -6.65
N GLN A 147 12.51 9.65 -6.41
CA GLN A 147 11.69 9.55 -5.20
C GLN A 147 10.98 8.19 -5.11
N LEU A 148 10.37 7.73 -6.21
CA LEU A 148 9.68 6.43 -6.28
C LEU A 148 10.63 5.23 -6.06
N GLU A 149 11.86 5.28 -6.55
CA GLU A 149 12.83 4.19 -6.32
C GLU A 149 13.38 4.15 -4.89
N HIS A 150 13.45 5.32 -4.25
CA HIS A 150 13.89 5.41 -2.86
C HIS A 150 12.72 5.42 -1.87
N ALA A 151 11.48 5.29 -2.36
CA ALA A 151 10.29 5.17 -1.54
C ALA A 151 10.42 3.91 -0.69
N ARG A 152 10.62 4.09 0.61
CA ARG A 152 10.90 2.98 1.52
C ARG A 152 9.64 2.39 2.10
N PHE A 153 8.50 3.11 2.02
CA PHE A 153 7.24 2.73 2.64
C PHE A 153 7.50 2.25 4.08
N GLU A 154 8.13 3.12 4.89
CA GLU A 154 8.55 2.79 6.25
C GLU A 154 7.43 3.06 7.24
N LEU A 155 7.21 2.09 8.14
CA LEU A 155 6.36 2.29 9.31
C LEU A 155 7.03 3.28 10.25
N SER A 156 6.25 4.01 11.04
CA SER A 156 6.82 4.89 12.08
C SER A 156 7.65 4.07 13.07
N GLU A 157 8.65 4.69 13.72
CA GLU A 157 9.45 4.02 14.75
C GLU A 157 8.57 3.42 15.86
N GLU A 158 7.50 4.13 16.22
CA GLU A 158 6.52 3.66 17.19
C GLU A 158 5.73 2.43 16.70
N ASP A 159 5.38 2.36 15.41
CA ASP A 159 4.73 1.18 14.81
C ASP A 159 5.70 0.00 14.72
N HIS A 160 6.97 0.28 14.41
CA HIS A 160 8.03 -0.71 14.35
C HIS A 160 8.34 -1.29 15.74
N ALA A 161 8.35 -0.45 16.78
CA ALA A 161 8.52 -0.86 18.17
C ALA A 161 7.35 -1.74 18.64
N LEU A 162 6.11 -1.36 18.31
CA LEU A 162 4.93 -2.17 18.62
C LEU A 162 5.00 -3.54 17.92
N LEU A 163 5.46 -3.58 16.68
CA LEU A 163 5.62 -4.83 15.90
C LEU A 163 6.69 -5.73 16.50
N GLN A 164 7.84 -5.17 16.88
CA GLN A 164 8.91 -5.93 17.51
C GLN A 164 8.49 -6.47 18.88
N ALA A 165 7.81 -5.65 19.70
CA ALA A 165 7.28 -6.09 20.99
C ALA A 165 6.28 -7.24 20.84
N THR A 166 5.40 -7.16 19.83
CA THR A 166 4.43 -8.21 19.52
C THR A 166 5.10 -9.51 19.07
N ASN A 167 6.03 -9.43 18.10
CA ASN A 167 6.78 -10.60 17.63
C ASN A 167 7.64 -11.25 18.72
N HIS A 168 8.22 -10.43 19.60
CA HIS A 168 8.99 -10.90 20.74
C HIS A 168 8.13 -11.64 21.77
N ALA A 169 6.96 -11.08 22.11
CA ALA A 169 5.99 -11.73 22.99
C ALA A 169 5.52 -13.09 22.44
N ILE A 170 5.33 -13.19 21.11
CA ILE A 170 4.95 -14.44 20.43
C ILE A 170 6.12 -15.44 20.43
N GLY A 171 7.35 -14.99 20.13
CA GLY A 171 8.52 -15.85 20.05
C GLY A 171 8.96 -16.45 21.38
N GLN A 172 8.66 -15.80 22.51
CA GLN A 172 9.02 -16.26 23.85
C GLN A 172 7.95 -17.11 24.56
N GLN A 173 6.85 -17.42 23.86
CA GLN A 173 5.67 -18.08 24.41
C GLN A 173 5.82 -19.61 24.62
N GLY A 174 7.05 -20.08 24.82
CA GLY A 174 7.33 -21.45 25.25
C GLY A 174 7.19 -21.65 26.77
N GLN A 175 7.06 -20.57 27.55
CA GLN A 175 7.05 -20.62 29.02
C GLN A 175 5.93 -19.72 29.58
N ARG A 176 4.78 -20.32 29.91
CA ARG A 176 3.60 -19.65 30.49
C ARG A 176 3.95 -18.95 31.82
N SER A 177 3.83 -17.62 31.89
CA SER A 177 3.92 -16.81 33.11
C SER A 177 2.86 -15.70 33.09
N GLU A 178 2.29 -15.35 34.26
CA GLU A 178 1.34 -14.23 34.45
C GLU A 178 1.89 -12.90 33.91
N ALA A 179 3.20 -12.65 34.02
CA ALA A 179 3.82 -11.44 33.47
C ALA A 179 3.73 -11.36 31.93
N GLN A 180 3.65 -12.50 31.24
CA GLN A 180 3.41 -12.51 29.79
C GLN A 180 1.94 -12.21 29.46
N HIS A 181 1.00 -12.59 30.32
CA HIS A 181 -0.41 -12.25 30.16
C HIS A 181 -0.62 -10.74 30.27
N ASP A 182 -0.03 -10.09 31.28
CA ASP A 182 -0.08 -8.63 31.45
C ASP A 182 0.55 -7.89 30.26
N ASN A 183 1.66 -8.40 29.74
CA ASN A 183 2.32 -7.83 28.55
C ASN A 183 1.44 -7.94 27.30
N VAL A 184 0.78 -9.08 27.08
CA VAL A 184 -0.16 -9.26 25.96
C VAL A 184 -1.38 -8.35 26.12
N MET A 185 -1.91 -8.19 27.34
CA MET A 185 -3.06 -7.31 27.60
C MET A 185 -2.69 -5.83 27.44
N SER A 186 -1.50 -5.42 27.89
CA SER A 186 -0.95 -4.08 27.64
C SER A 186 -0.80 -3.79 26.14
N LEU A 187 -0.30 -4.76 25.37
CA LEU A 187 -0.21 -4.66 23.91
C LEU A 187 -1.61 -4.49 23.27
N LEU A 188 -2.60 -5.26 23.71
CA LEU A 188 -3.98 -5.17 23.22
C LEU A 188 -4.62 -3.80 23.51
N GLN A 189 -4.38 -3.23 24.70
CA GLN A 189 -4.83 -1.87 25.04
C GLN A 189 -4.13 -0.80 24.20
N GLN A 190 -2.85 -1.00 23.87
CA GLN A 190 -2.13 -0.12 22.94
C GLN A 190 -2.72 -0.20 21.53
N PHE A 191 -3.09 -1.39 21.04
CA PHE A 191 -3.82 -1.53 19.78
C PHE A 191 -5.18 -0.88 19.80
N GLU A 192 -5.95 -1.07 20.88
CA GLU A 192 -7.28 -0.47 21.05
C GLU A 192 -7.22 1.05 20.91
N LYS A 193 -6.26 1.67 21.61
CA LYS A 193 -6.04 3.12 21.59
C LYS A 193 -5.55 3.63 20.24
N ARG A 194 -4.73 2.84 19.53
CA ARG A 194 -4.07 3.27 18.28
C ARG A 194 -4.93 3.06 17.05
N LEU A 195 -5.70 1.97 17.03
CA LEU A 195 -6.60 1.61 15.94
C LEU A 195 -8.01 2.20 16.12
N ASP A 196 -8.34 2.72 17.31
CA ASP A 196 -9.68 3.20 17.67
C ASP A 196 -10.74 2.09 17.49
N MET A 197 -10.36 0.86 17.82
CA MET A 197 -11.14 -0.37 17.61
C MET A 197 -11.12 -1.22 18.87
N LYS A 198 -12.27 -1.72 19.32
CA LYS A 198 -12.34 -2.59 20.50
C LYS A 198 -11.74 -3.97 20.20
N VAL A 199 -11.13 -4.61 21.21
CA VAL A 199 -10.60 -5.98 21.12
C VAL A 199 -11.68 -6.99 20.70
N ALA A 200 -12.93 -6.78 21.13
CA ALA A 200 -14.06 -7.61 20.72
C ALA A 200 -14.38 -7.51 19.21
N ASP A 201 -14.21 -6.32 18.63
CA ASP A 201 -14.46 -6.06 17.21
C ASP A 201 -13.34 -6.68 16.37
N MET A 202 -12.08 -6.53 16.81
CA MET A 202 -10.91 -7.19 16.20
C MET A 202 -11.10 -8.71 16.13
N ARG A 203 -11.64 -9.34 17.19
CA ARG A 203 -11.90 -10.78 17.26
C ARG A 203 -12.99 -11.25 16.30
N THR A 204 -13.99 -10.40 16.05
CA THR A 204 -15.11 -10.70 15.15
C THR A 204 -14.67 -10.61 13.69
N GLU A 205 -13.90 -9.58 13.34
CA GLU A 205 -13.37 -9.40 11.98
C GLU A 205 -12.43 -10.53 11.57
N LEU A 206 -11.65 -11.08 12.49
CA LEU A 206 -10.71 -12.17 12.21
C LEU A 206 -11.40 -13.51 11.97
N ARG A 207 -12.46 -13.82 12.75
CA ARG A 207 -13.28 -15.02 12.54
C ARG A 207 -13.99 -15.01 11.19
N ALA A 208 -14.42 -13.83 10.74
CA ALA A 208 -15.05 -13.67 9.43
C ALA A 208 -14.05 -13.81 8.26
N ASN A 209 -12.76 -13.64 8.52
CA ASN A 209 -11.72 -13.47 7.52
C ASN A 209 -10.72 -14.64 7.43
N ALA A 210 -10.76 -15.60 8.36
CA ALA A 210 -9.93 -16.82 8.37
C ALA A 210 -10.32 -17.87 7.30
N GLY A 211 -10.98 -17.45 6.22
CA GLY A 211 -11.37 -18.29 5.10
C GLY A 211 -10.20 -18.65 4.17
N ASP A 212 -9.84 -19.93 4.24
CA ASP A 212 -9.34 -20.88 3.22
C ASP A 212 -8.00 -20.79 2.48
N ASP A 213 -7.17 -19.73 2.47
CA ASP A 213 -5.85 -19.88 1.80
C ASP A 213 -4.72 -18.96 2.33
N ALA A 214 -3.86 -19.52 3.21
CA ALA A 214 -2.43 -19.20 3.40
C ALA A 214 -1.88 -19.97 4.63
N VAL A 215 -1.37 -21.18 4.41
CA VAL A 215 -1.22 -22.27 5.39
C VAL A 215 -0.09 -22.10 6.44
N ASP A 216 0.54 -20.93 6.59
CA ASP A 216 1.58 -20.77 7.64
C ASP A 216 1.48 -19.45 8.44
N LEU A 217 1.10 -18.36 7.78
CA LEU A 217 0.75 -17.11 8.49
C LEU A 217 -0.66 -17.18 9.08
N GLY A 218 -1.62 -17.80 8.37
CA GLY A 218 -2.96 -18.05 8.91
C GLY A 218 -2.91 -18.93 10.16
N ALA A 219 -2.04 -19.93 10.21
CA ALA A 219 -1.85 -20.77 11.39
C ALA A 219 -1.24 -20.00 12.58
N LYS A 220 -0.31 -19.06 12.33
CA LYS A 220 0.26 -18.20 13.37
C LYS A 220 -0.76 -17.16 13.87
N GLU A 221 -1.54 -16.58 12.96
CA GLU A 221 -2.65 -15.68 13.27
C GLU A 221 -3.75 -16.40 14.09
N GLU A 222 -4.15 -17.61 13.68
CA GLU A 222 -5.14 -18.44 14.37
C GLU A 222 -4.64 -18.94 15.73
N LYS A 223 -3.34 -19.28 15.84
CA LYS A 223 -2.70 -19.62 17.11
C LYS A 223 -2.67 -18.43 18.06
N PHE A 224 -2.34 -17.23 17.58
CA PHE A 224 -2.39 -16.01 18.39
C PHE A 224 -3.82 -15.71 18.85
N MET A 225 -4.81 -15.90 17.97
CA MET A 225 -6.21 -15.62 18.26
C MET A 225 -6.88 -16.64 19.18
N SER A 226 -6.54 -17.92 19.05
CA SER A 226 -6.97 -18.94 20.01
C SER A 226 -6.43 -18.66 21.41
N GLN A 227 -5.22 -18.10 21.51
CA GLN A 227 -4.62 -17.72 22.78
C GLN A 227 -5.24 -16.46 23.39
N ILE A 228 -5.50 -15.41 22.59
CA ILE A 228 -6.29 -14.25 23.05
C ILE A 228 -7.67 -14.71 23.53
N ALA A 229 -8.30 -15.63 22.78
CA ALA A 229 -9.59 -16.20 23.14
C ALA A 229 -9.57 -16.96 24.47
N THR A 230 -8.52 -17.74 24.74
CA THR A 230 -8.33 -18.47 26.00
C THR A 230 -8.07 -17.53 27.17
N LEU A 231 -7.21 -16.53 26.99
CA LEU A 231 -6.84 -15.56 28.03
C LEU A 231 -8.04 -14.71 28.48
N LEU A 232 -8.92 -14.33 27.55
CA LEU A 232 -10.14 -13.58 27.88
C LEU A 232 -11.24 -14.47 28.52
N GLN A 233 -11.20 -15.78 28.29
CA GLN A 233 -12.13 -16.73 28.91
C GLN A 233 -11.73 -17.09 30.35
N SER A 234 -10.43 -17.05 30.69
CA SER A 234 -9.95 -17.24 32.07
C SER A 234 -10.40 -16.11 33.02
N ASP A 235 -10.56 -14.88 32.52
CA ASP A 235 -11.08 -13.75 33.33
C ASP A 235 -12.58 -13.88 33.62
N SER A 236 -13.35 -14.45 32.69
CA SER A 236 -14.80 -14.68 32.90
C SER A 236 -15.07 -15.74 33.96
N ALA A 237 -14.08 -16.60 34.25
CA ALA A 237 -14.16 -17.63 35.30
C ALA A 237 -13.69 -17.13 36.67
N CYS A 238 -12.82 -16.11 36.73
CA CYS A 238 -12.36 -15.52 37.99
C CYS A 238 -13.28 -14.43 38.56
N SER A 239 -14.25 -13.92 37.78
CA SER A 239 -15.22 -12.92 38.25
C SER A 239 -16.54 -13.50 38.81
N MET A 240 -16.63 -14.82 39.03
CA MET A 240 -17.78 -15.49 39.67
C MET A 240 -17.37 -16.39 40.85
N GLY A 241 -16.30 -16.02 41.57
CA GLY A 241 -15.86 -16.64 42.83
C GLY A 241 -15.90 -15.64 43.97
#